data_AF-A0A497BV79-F1
#
_entry.id   AF-A0A497BV79-F1
#
_cell.length_a   1.000
_cell.length_b   1.000
_cell.length_c   1.000
_cell.angle_alpha   90.00
_cell.angle_beta   90.00
_cell.angle_gamma   90.00
#
_symmetry.space_group_name_H-M   'P 1'
#
loop_
_entity.id
_entity.type
_entity.pdbx_description
1 polymer ?
#
loop_
_entity_poly.entity_id
_entity_poly.type
_entity_poly.pdbx_seq_one_letter_code
_entity_poly.pdbx_strand_id
1 'polypeptide(L)' 'MLAKLLLERAQKNLIKYRTMARQFKAKYDQDFETFRHKVLHSEPTFEVEQDYFDWEMAVTGITDMEKEIQRLKNPDQQA' A
#
# COMPACT_ATOMS: atom_id res chain seq x y z
N MET A 1 12.03 -21.40 11.04
CA MET A 1 12.63 -21.28 9.69
C MET A 1 12.49 -19.85 9.20
N LEU A 2 13.46 -19.38 8.42
CA LEU A 2 13.51 -18.01 7.88
C LEU A 2 12.26 -17.63 7.08
N ALA A 3 11.73 -18.54 6.24
CA ALA A 3 10.52 -18.29 5.44
C ALA A 3 9.29 -17.92 6.29
N LYS A 4 9.11 -18.57 7.46
CA LYS A 4 8.01 -18.26 8.39
C LYS A 4 8.15 -16.84 8.96
N LEU A 5 9.37 -16.43 9.33
CA LEU A 5 9.63 -15.08 9.86
C LEU A 5 9.40 -14.00 8.79
N LEU A 6 9.81 -14.27 7.55
CA LEU A 6 9.56 -13.37 6.41
C LEU A 6 8.06 -13.24 6.14
N LEU A 7 7.31 -14.36 6.17
CA LEU A 7 5.87 -14.34 5.96
C LEU A 7 5.14 -13.52 7.03
N GLU A 8 5.49 -13.73 8.30
CA GLU A 8 4.92 -12.96 9.42
C GLU A 8 5.25 -11.46 9.30
N ARG A 9 6.47 -11.11 8.86
CA ARG A 9 6.87 -9.72 8.61
C ARG A 9 6.06 -9.11 7.46
N ALA A 10 5.96 -9.79 6.33
CA ALA A 10 5.21 -9.32 5.16
C ALA A 10 3.72 -9.11 5.50
N GLN A 11 3.11 -10.03 6.26
CA GLN A 11 1.74 -9.89 6.74
C GLN A 11 1.56 -8.68 7.67
N LYS A 12 2.49 -8.46 8.61
CA LYS A 12 2.45 -7.27 9.49
C LYS A 12 2.56 -5.98 8.68
N ASN A 13 3.45 -5.93 7.68
CA ASN A 13 3.59 -4.78 6.80
C ASN A 13 2.35 -4.55 5.93
N LEU A 14 1.76 -5.61 5.39
CA LEU A 14 0.49 -5.53 4.65
C LEU A 14 -0.63 -4.91 5.50
N ILE A 15 -0.75 -5.31 6.77
CA ILE A 15 -1.73 -4.74 7.70
C ILE A 15 -1.47 -3.24 7.91
N LYS A 16 -0.21 -2.83 8.05
CA LYS A 16 0.17 -1.41 8.18
C LYS A 16 -0.25 -0.60 6.95
N TYR A 17 0.15 -1.02 5.75
CA TYR A 17 -0.19 -0.30 4.53
C TYR A 17 -1.71 -0.26 4.27
N ARG A 18 -2.43 -1.37 4.52
CA ARG A 18 -3.90 -1.39 4.44
C ARG A 18 -4.57 -0.47 5.45
N THR A 19 -3.96 -0.25 6.60
CA THR A 19 -4.49 0.67 7.63
C THR A 19 -4.28 2.11 7.20
N MET A 20 -3.10 2.44 6.71
CA MET A 20 -2.76 3.74 6.16
C MET A 20 -3.63 4.11 4.95
N ALA A 21 -3.78 3.21 3.97
CA ALA A 21 -4.67 3.44 2.82
C ALA A 21 -6.13 3.64 3.24
N ARG A 22 -6.60 2.94 4.28
CA ARG A 22 -7.96 3.16 4.83
C ARG A 22 -8.10 4.50 5.55
N GLN A 23 -7.05 4.96 6.25
CA GLN A 23 -7.05 6.27 6.89
C GLN A 23 -7.15 7.39 5.85
N PHE A 24 -6.40 7.30 4.74
CA PHE A 24 -6.53 8.28 3.66
C PHE A 24 -7.88 8.20 2.94
N LYS A 25 -8.39 7.00 2.68
CA LYS A 25 -9.75 6.83 2.15
C LYS A 25 -10.80 7.49 3.04
N ALA A 26 -10.66 7.38 4.36
CA ALA A 26 -11.55 8.06 5.30
C ALA A 26 -11.32 9.57 5.36
N LYS A 27 -10.07 10.05 5.27
CA LYS A 27 -9.72 11.49 5.26
C LYS A 27 -10.34 12.21 4.06
N TYR A 28 -10.34 11.57 2.88
CA TYR A 28 -10.77 12.20 1.63
C TYR A 28 -12.11 11.72 1.08
N ASP A 29 -12.73 10.74 1.73
CA ASP A 29 -14.01 10.13 1.34
C ASP A 29 -14.09 9.69 -0.14
N GLN A 30 -12.98 9.14 -0.65
CA GLN A 30 -12.88 8.66 -2.04
C GLN A 30 -11.79 7.59 -2.16
N ASP A 31 -11.72 6.88 -3.29
CA ASP A 31 -10.61 5.97 -3.56
C ASP A 31 -9.33 6.69 -4.00
N PHE A 32 -8.22 5.95 -3.98
CA PHE A 32 -6.90 6.48 -4.31
C PHE A 32 -6.80 7.00 -5.74
N GLU A 33 -7.38 6.31 -6.73
CA GLU A 33 -7.27 6.73 -8.14
C GLU A 33 -8.03 8.04 -8.39
N THR A 34 -9.21 8.18 -7.79
CA THR A 34 -9.98 9.43 -7.82
C THR A 34 -9.21 10.57 -7.15
N PHE A 35 -8.60 10.32 -6.00
CA PHE A 35 -7.76 11.29 -5.30
C PHE A 35 -6.53 11.68 -6.12
N ARG A 36 -5.80 10.70 -6.64
CA ARG A 36 -4.63 10.87 -7.51
C ARG A 36 -4.97 11.75 -8.72
N HIS A 37 -6.06 11.46 -9.41
CA HIS A 37 -6.48 12.28 -10.55
C HIS A 37 -6.71 13.74 -10.13
N LYS A 38 -7.35 14.00 -8.98
CA LYS A 38 -7.57 15.37 -8.48
C LYS A 38 -6.25 16.08 -8.16
N VAL A 39 -5.34 15.42 -7.44
CA VAL A 39 -4.03 16.00 -7.06
C VAL A 39 -3.20 16.34 -8.29
N LEU A 40 -3.12 15.43 -9.28
CA LEU A 40 -2.33 15.63 -10.50
C LEU A 40 -2.87 16.71 -11.44
N HIS A 41 -4.14 17.12 -11.29
CA HIS A 41 -4.80 18.12 -12.14
C HIS A 41 -5.22 19.37 -11.36
N SER A 42 -4.60 19.63 -10.22
CA SER A 42 -4.84 20.84 -9.40
C SER A 42 -3.53 21.39 -8.84
N GLU A 43 -3.62 22.51 -8.13
CA GLU A 43 -2.53 23.02 -7.28
C GLU A 43 -2.85 22.66 -5.81
N PRO A 44 -2.47 21.46 -5.34
CA PRO A 44 -2.72 21.03 -3.97
C PRO A 44 -1.91 21.86 -2.98
N THR A 45 -2.37 21.90 -1.73
CA THR A 45 -1.52 22.36 -0.63
C THR A 45 -0.39 21.35 -0.40
N PHE A 46 0.70 21.80 0.22
CA PHE A 46 1.80 20.92 0.62
C PHE A 46 1.34 19.71 1.43
N GLU A 47 0.36 19.90 2.34
CA GLU A 47 -0.21 18.79 3.12
C GLU A 47 -0.87 17.73 2.21
N VAL A 48 -1.68 18.17 1.23
CA VAL A 48 -2.37 17.26 0.30
C VAL A 48 -1.37 16.54 -0.62
N GLU A 49 -0.30 17.22 -1.03
CA GLU A 49 0.77 16.60 -1.80
C GLU A 49 1.53 15.54 -0.97
N GLN A 50 1.82 15.84 0.30
CA GLN A 50 2.44 14.86 1.20
C GLN A 50 1.53 13.64 1.41
N ASP A 51 0.25 13.87 1.67
CA ASP A 51 -0.74 12.81 1.80
C ASP A 51 -0.85 11.97 0.51
N TYR A 52 -0.67 12.58 -0.66
CA TYR A 52 -0.61 11.87 -1.94
C TYR A 52 0.57 10.91 -2.03
N PHE A 53 1.77 11.37 -1.74
CA PHE A 53 2.94 10.50 -1.76
C PHE A 53 2.85 9.39 -0.72
N ASP A 54 2.35 9.70 0.47
CA ASP A 54 2.13 8.71 1.51
C ASP A 54 1.09 7.67 1.06
N TRP A 55 -0.06 8.10 0.52
CA TRP A 55 -1.08 7.16 0.05
C TRP A 55 -0.59 6.30 -1.13
N GLU A 56 0.15 6.88 -2.08
CA GLU A 56 0.77 6.14 -3.20
C GLU A 56 1.76 5.09 -2.69
N MET A 57 2.57 5.44 -1.68
CA MET A 57 3.48 4.50 -1.01
C MET A 57 2.69 3.35 -0.36
N ALA A 58 1.57 3.63 0.31
CA ALA A 58 0.74 2.58 0.91
C ALA A 58 0.14 1.64 -0.15
N VAL A 59 -0.41 2.17 -1.24
CA VAL A 59 -1.02 1.36 -2.31
C VAL A 59 0.03 0.48 -3.00
N THR A 60 1.21 1.04 -3.27
CA THR A 60 2.34 0.29 -3.84
C THR A 60 2.81 -0.80 -2.86
N GLY A 61 2.99 -0.44 -1.59
CA GLY A 61 3.39 -1.37 -0.54
C GLY A 61 2.39 -2.52 -0.32
N ILE A 62 1.08 -2.28 -0.46
CA ILE A 62 0.07 -3.36 -0.43
C ILE A 62 0.34 -4.37 -1.55
N THR A 63 0.47 -3.89 -2.78
CA THR A 63 0.68 -4.72 -3.96
C THR A 63 1.95 -5.57 -3.83
N ASP A 64 3.03 -4.96 -3.34
CA ASP A 64 4.31 -5.66 -3.17
C ASP A 64 4.27 -6.71 -2.07
N MET A 65 3.63 -6.40 -0.93
CA MET A 65 3.47 -7.38 0.15
C MET A 65 2.56 -8.55 -0.24
N GLU A 66 1.52 -8.31 -1.03
CA GLU A 66 0.67 -9.38 -1.55
C GLU A 66 1.46 -10.35 -2.45
N LYS A 67 2.29 -9.81 -3.36
CA LYS A 67 3.21 -10.60 -4.19
C LYS A 67 4.24 -11.37 -3.35
N GLU A 68 4.83 -10.73 -2.33
CA GLU A 68 5.78 -11.38 -1.43
C GLU A 68 5.14 -12.52 -0.63
N ILE A 69 3.95 -12.30 -0.07
CA ILE A 69 3.21 -13.33 0.65
C ILE A 69 2.87 -14.52 -0.26
N GLN A 70 2.45 -14.25 -1.51
CA GLN A 70 2.17 -15.31 -2.47
C GLN A 70 3.42 -16.16 -2.74
N ARG A 71 4.58 -15.53 -2.96
CA ARG A 71 5.86 -16.22 -3.15
C ARG A 71 6.26 -17.06 -1.94
N LEU A 72 6.10 -16.53 -0.74
CA LEU A 72 6.46 -17.22 0.50
C LEU A 72 5.53 -18.39 0.84
N LYS A 73 4.27 -18.36 0.36
CA LYS A 73 3.32 -19.46 0.53
C LYS A 73 3.49 -20.56 -0.52
N ASN A 74 3.83 -20.20 -1.75
CA ASN A 74 3.93 -21.11 -2.89
C ASN A 74 5.30 -21.00 -3.57
N PRO A 75 6.39 -21.44 -2.92
CA PRO A 75 7.74 -21.30 -3.45
C PRO A 75 7.96 -22.05 -4.78
N ASP A 76 7.20 -23.12 -5.03
CA ASP A 76 7.39 -24.01 -6.19
C ASP A 76 6.69 -23.53 -7.49
N GLN A 77 5.89 -22.46 -7.45
CA GLN A 77 5.19 -21.91 -8.63
C GLN A 77 6.04 -20.95 -9.48
N GLN A 78 7.36 -20.96 -9.31
CA GLN A 78 8.30 -20.08 -10.05
C GLN A 78 9.41 -20.84 -10.79
N ALA A 79 9.31 -22.18 -10.91
CA ALA A 79 10.22 -22.99 -11.73
C ALA A 79 9.74 -23.09 -13.18
#